data_AF-K1REC2-F1
#
_entry.id   AF-K1REC2-F1
#
_cell.length_a   1.000
_cell.length_b   1.000
_cell.length_c   1.000
_cell.angle_alpha   90.00
_cell.angle_beta   90.00
_cell.angle_gamma   90.00
#
_symmetry.space_group_name_H-M   'P 1'
#
loop_
_entity.id
_entity.type
_entity.pdbx_description
1 polymer ?
#
loop_
_entity_poly.entity_id
_entity_poly.type
_entity_poly.pdbx_seq_one_letter_code
_entity_poly.pdbx_strand_id
1 'polypeptide(L)'
;MKNEVEVMAIGNGTAGHETEEFAAAVIRELAEEKGLHLQYMVVSEAGASVYSASKLAAEEFPQYDVNLRSAVSIARRLQDPLAELVKIDPKAVGVGQYQHDMPQKRLNETLDGVVEDCVNSVGVDLNTASAPLLARVAGITNATAKNIVAWREEEGAFTSRAQLKKVKGLGPKAFEQCAGFLRLPGAKNPLDATAVHPESYPAAKGLLEACGCDAKEIGTDAMQSLPVRVKSRGTKALCEALGV
;
A
#
# COMPACT_ATOMS: atom_id res chain seq x y z
N MET A 1 28.86 -1.42 1.27
CA MET A 1 28.18 -1.22 2.58
C MET A 1 27.60 -2.56 3.04
N LYS A 2 27.46 -2.82 4.35
CA LYS A 2 26.99 -4.13 4.88
C LYS A 2 25.60 -4.53 4.37
N ASN A 3 24.71 -3.56 4.17
CA ASN A 3 23.30 -3.77 3.81
C ASN A 3 22.93 -3.16 2.45
N GLU A 4 23.91 -2.83 1.61
CA GLU A 4 23.67 -2.30 0.24
C GLU A 4 22.65 -1.16 0.17
N VAL A 5 22.72 -0.23 1.13
CA VAL A 5 21.80 0.91 1.20
C VAL A 5 21.98 1.83 -0.01
N GLU A 6 20.89 2.13 -0.70
CA GLU A 6 20.89 3.02 -1.89
C GLU A 6 20.46 4.45 -1.55
N VAL A 7 19.62 4.63 -0.52
CA VAL A 7 19.05 5.94 -0.15
C VAL A 7 19.02 6.12 1.38
N MET A 8 19.44 7.31 1.84
CA MET A 8 19.26 7.80 3.21
C MET A 8 17.98 8.63 3.31
N ALA A 9 17.01 8.18 4.11
CA ALA A 9 15.85 8.98 4.45
C ALA A 9 16.17 9.93 5.62
N ILE A 10 15.97 11.24 5.43
CA ILE A 10 16.25 12.28 6.43
C ILE A 10 14.94 12.97 6.80
N GLY A 11 14.61 13.01 8.09
CA GLY A 11 13.43 13.72 8.58
C GLY A 11 13.58 15.24 8.39
N ASN A 12 12.49 15.92 8.00
CA ASN A 12 12.46 17.38 7.86
C ASN A 12 12.25 18.13 9.20
N GLY A 13 12.74 17.55 10.31
CA GLY A 13 12.63 18.07 11.65
C GLY A 13 13.71 19.07 12.04
N THR A 14 13.87 19.25 13.35
CA THR A 14 14.95 20.03 13.94
C THR A 14 16.31 19.48 13.49
N ALA A 15 17.22 20.38 13.12
CA ALA A 15 18.54 20.06 12.59
C ALA A 15 18.54 19.27 11.26
N GLY A 16 17.44 19.36 10.48
CA GLY A 16 17.34 18.71 9.17
C GLY A 16 18.42 19.18 8.20
N HIS A 17 18.67 20.49 8.15
CA HIS A 17 19.69 21.08 7.27
C HIS A 17 21.11 20.58 7.58
N GLU A 18 21.48 20.58 8.87
CA GLU A 18 22.75 20.07 9.36
C GLU A 18 22.90 18.57 9.08
N THR A 19 21.81 17.81 9.15
CA THR A 19 21.79 16.38 8.81
C THR A 19 21.99 16.15 7.31
N GLU A 20 21.41 17.00 6.46
CA GLU A 20 21.64 16.98 5.01
C GLU A 20 23.10 17.31 4.65
N GLU A 21 23.71 18.32 5.28
CA GLU A 21 25.13 18.65 5.08
C GLU A 21 26.04 17.46 5.42
N PHE A 22 25.76 16.80 6.55
CA PHE A 22 26.45 15.59 6.95
C PHE A 22 26.27 14.45 5.92
N ALA A 23 25.03 14.20 5.48
CA ALA A 23 24.74 13.16 4.49
C ALA A 23 25.45 13.43 3.16
N ALA A 24 25.46 14.68 2.69
CA ALA A 24 26.15 15.08 1.47
C ALA A 24 27.67 14.89 1.57
N ALA A 25 28.27 15.15 2.74
CA ALA A 25 29.69 14.85 2.98
C ALA A 25 29.97 13.34 2.91
N VAL A 26 29.17 12.51 3.59
CA VAL A 26 29.30 11.05 3.59
C VAL A 26 29.12 10.47 2.18
N ILE A 27 28.15 10.96 1.40
CA ILE A 27 27.92 10.51 0.03
C ILE A 27 29.14 10.78 -0.85
N ARG A 28 29.75 11.97 -0.76
CA ARG A 28 30.96 12.30 -1.53
C ARG A 28 32.13 11.40 -1.16
N GLU A 29 32.38 11.21 0.13
CA GLU A 29 33.46 10.34 0.61
C GLU A 29 33.27 8.89 0.12
N LEU A 30 32.06 8.35 0.20
CA LEU A 30 31.76 6.99 -0.27
C LEU A 30 31.88 6.84 -1.79
N ALA A 31 31.53 7.88 -2.54
CA ALA A 31 31.69 7.89 -3.99
C ALA A 31 33.18 7.90 -4.39
N GLU A 32 33.98 8.74 -3.74
CA GLU A 32 35.42 8.89 -4.04
C GLU A 32 36.24 7.67 -3.60
N GLU A 33 36.01 7.15 -2.39
CA GLU A 33 36.84 6.08 -1.83
C GLU A 33 36.43 4.68 -2.30
N LYS A 34 35.13 4.46 -2.52
CA LYS A 34 34.56 3.11 -2.71
C LYS A 34 33.77 2.97 -4.00
N GLY A 35 33.64 4.04 -4.79
CA GLY A 35 32.83 4.03 -6.01
C GLY A 35 31.36 3.67 -5.76
N LEU A 36 30.85 3.94 -4.55
CA LEU A 36 29.48 3.61 -4.18
C LEU A 36 28.55 4.78 -4.52
N HIS A 37 27.37 4.46 -5.05
CA HIS A 37 26.31 5.41 -5.30
C HIS A 37 25.30 5.38 -4.15
N LEU A 38 25.25 6.46 -3.37
CA LEU A 38 24.31 6.68 -2.28
C LEU A 38 23.59 8.01 -2.52
N GLN A 39 22.29 8.04 -2.29
CA GLN A 39 21.47 9.25 -2.38
C GLN A 39 20.86 9.57 -1.03
N TYR A 40 20.32 10.77 -0.86
CA TYR A 40 19.47 11.08 0.28
C TYR A 40 18.15 11.70 -0.20
N MET A 41 17.11 11.56 0.61
CA MET A 41 15.82 12.21 0.40
C MET A 41 15.31 12.77 1.73
N VAL A 42 14.84 14.01 1.68
CA VAL A 42 14.13 14.63 2.79
C VAL A 42 12.69 14.09 2.81
N VAL A 43 12.27 13.60 3.98
CA VAL A 43 10.99 12.95 4.21
C VAL A 43 10.25 13.69 5.32
N SER A 44 8.94 13.89 5.14
CA SER A 44 8.11 14.47 6.19
C SER A 44 8.14 13.58 7.43
N GLU A 45 8.55 14.13 8.57
CA GLU A 45 8.48 13.47 9.87
C GLU A 45 7.18 13.77 10.64
N ALA A 46 6.21 14.46 10.00
CA ALA A 46 4.93 14.79 10.62
C ALA A 46 4.22 13.54 11.14
N GLY A 47 3.95 13.48 12.44
CA GLY A 47 3.36 12.31 13.09
C GLY A 47 4.30 11.11 13.27
N ALA A 48 5.59 11.20 12.92
CA ALA A 48 6.56 10.12 13.18
C ALA A 48 6.74 9.92 14.69
N SER A 49 6.72 11.02 15.47
CA SER A 49 6.70 10.98 16.93
C SER A 49 5.43 10.34 17.50
N VAL A 50 4.29 10.53 16.83
CA VAL A 50 3.02 9.87 17.20
C VAL A 50 3.10 8.37 16.98
N TYR A 51 3.69 7.94 15.86
CA TYR A 51 3.96 6.52 15.62
C TYR A 51 4.93 5.97 16.67
N SER A 52 6.11 6.58 16.85
CA SER A 52 7.19 6.01 17.66
C SER A 52 6.86 5.87 19.15
N ALA A 53 5.96 6.73 19.66
CA ALA A 53 5.42 6.67 21.01
C ALA A 53 4.16 5.79 21.15
N SER A 54 3.65 5.24 20.04
CA SER A 54 2.43 4.43 20.05
C SER A 54 2.66 3.02 20.60
N LYS A 55 1.57 2.40 21.07
CA LYS A 55 1.56 0.96 21.43
C LYS A 55 1.91 0.08 20.24
N LEU A 56 1.44 0.43 19.04
CA LEU A 56 1.72 -0.30 17.80
C LEU A 56 3.23 -0.34 17.52
N ALA A 57 3.93 0.78 17.62
CA ALA A 57 5.39 0.79 17.40
C ALA A 57 6.14 0.02 18.49
N ALA A 58 5.63 0.00 19.72
CA ALA A 58 6.19 -0.82 20.80
C ALA A 58 5.98 -2.32 20.56
N GLU A 59 4.88 -2.71 19.94
CA GLU A 59 4.60 -4.09 19.52
C GLU A 59 5.43 -4.49 18.30
N GLU A 60 5.57 -3.61 17.29
CA GLU A 60 6.39 -3.87 16.09
C GLU A 60 7.89 -3.92 16.40
N PHE A 61 8.37 -3.10 17.34
CA PHE A 61 9.79 -2.94 17.67
C PHE A 61 10.05 -2.85 19.18
N PRO A 62 9.81 -3.92 19.95
CA PRO A 62 9.99 -3.92 21.41
C PRO A 62 11.42 -3.63 21.84
N GLN A 63 12.41 -3.99 21.01
CA GLN A 63 13.84 -3.84 21.27
C GLN A 63 14.39 -2.43 20.98
N TYR A 64 13.61 -1.56 20.34
CA TYR A 64 14.03 -0.21 19.98
C TYR A 64 13.42 0.84 20.90
N ASP A 65 14.18 1.89 21.18
CA ASP A 65 13.64 3.08 21.85
C ASP A 65 12.80 3.94 20.89
N VAL A 66 12.23 5.03 21.42
CA VAL A 66 11.36 5.94 20.67
C VAL A 66 12.12 6.61 19.50
N ASN A 67 13.41 6.89 19.64
CA ASN A 67 14.19 7.57 18.60
C ASN A 67 14.45 6.62 17.43
N LEU A 68 14.85 5.39 17.72
CA LEU A 68 15.07 4.37 16.70
C LEU A 68 13.77 3.96 16.00
N ARG A 69 12.65 3.89 16.72
CA ARG A 69 11.32 3.67 16.10
C ARG A 69 10.94 4.81 15.16
N SER A 70 11.25 6.06 15.52
CA SER A 70 11.01 7.22 14.65
C SER A 70 11.85 7.13 13.36
N ALA A 71 13.14 6.80 13.47
CA ALA A 71 14.01 6.60 12.32
C ALA A 71 13.51 5.49 11.38
N VAL A 72 13.03 4.37 11.93
CA VAL A 72 12.40 3.31 11.14
C VAL A 72 11.16 3.82 10.40
N SER A 73 10.32 4.64 11.04
CA SER A 73 9.13 5.22 10.40
C SER A 73 9.50 6.15 9.25
N ILE A 74 10.52 7.00 9.42
CA ILE A 74 11.02 7.90 8.36
C ILE A 74 11.51 7.09 7.15
N ALA A 75 12.28 6.03 7.38
CA ALA A 75 12.74 5.15 6.30
C ALA A 75 11.59 4.42 5.59
N ARG A 76 10.59 3.93 6.33
CA ARG A 76 9.41 3.26 5.75
C ARG A 76 8.52 4.22 4.96
N ARG A 77 8.38 5.48 5.39
CA ARG A 77 7.65 6.52 4.65
C ARG A 77 8.26 6.79 3.29
N LEU A 78 9.58 6.71 3.14
CA LEU A 78 10.24 6.84 1.85
C LEU A 78 9.85 5.69 0.91
N GLN A 79 9.76 4.46 1.44
CA GLN A 79 9.46 3.26 0.66
C GLN A 79 7.98 3.20 0.24
N ASP A 80 7.08 3.42 1.19
CA ASP A 80 5.63 3.43 0.99
C ASP A 80 4.97 4.40 1.98
N PRO A 81 4.74 5.66 1.56
CA PRO A 81 4.10 6.65 2.41
C PRO A 81 2.72 6.21 2.90
N LEU A 82 1.94 5.53 2.05
CA LEU A 82 0.58 5.13 2.38
C LEU A 82 0.59 4.05 3.47
N ALA A 83 1.39 3.00 3.30
CA ALA A 83 1.47 1.90 4.26
C ALA A 83 2.00 2.32 5.64
N GLU A 84 2.78 3.39 5.71
CA GLU A 84 3.33 3.90 6.97
C GLU A 84 2.43 4.98 7.60
N LEU A 85 1.85 5.91 6.84
CA LEU A 85 0.99 6.97 7.38
C LEU A 85 -0.36 6.45 7.91
N VAL A 86 -0.87 5.32 7.40
CA VAL A 86 -2.11 4.69 7.92
C VAL A 86 -1.97 4.18 9.36
N LYS A 87 -0.75 4.06 9.89
CA LYS A 87 -0.47 3.58 11.24
C LYS A 87 -0.70 4.62 12.33
N ILE A 88 -0.92 5.88 11.96
CA ILE A 88 -1.17 6.98 12.90
C ILE A 88 -2.58 7.55 12.72
N ASP A 89 -3.03 8.34 13.70
CA ASP A 89 -4.25 9.13 13.55
C ASP A 89 -4.07 10.08 12.35
N PRO A 90 -4.99 10.12 11.37
CA PRO A 90 -4.88 11.01 10.21
C PRO A 90 -4.65 12.49 10.56
N LYS A 91 -5.15 12.98 11.71
CA LYS A 91 -4.90 14.35 12.17
C LYS A 91 -3.43 14.60 12.54
N ALA A 92 -2.71 13.55 12.96
CA ALA A 92 -1.30 13.65 13.31
C ALA A 92 -0.39 13.89 12.08
N VAL A 93 -0.92 13.69 10.86
CA VAL A 93 -0.22 14.07 9.62
C VAL A 93 -0.12 15.60 9.47
N GLY A 94 -0.94 16.37 10.19
CA GLY A 94 -0.95 17.82 10.13
C GLY A 94 -1.75 18.33 8.94
N VAL A 95 -3.06 18.06 8.94
CA VAL A 95 -3.95 18.29 7.79
C VAL A 95 -4.38 19.76 7.59
N GLY A 96 -3.99 20.66 8.49
CA GLY A 96 -4.25 22.09 8.36
C GLY A 96 -3.94 22.88 9.63
N GLN A 97 -3.68 24.19 9.47
CA GLN A 97 -3.30 25.07 10.59
C GLN A 97 -4.38 25.18 11.68
N TYR A 98 -5.65 25.22 11.27
CA TYR A 98 -6.80 25.42 12.16
C TYR A 98 -7.59 24.12 12.41
N GLN A 99 -6.97 22.95 12.27
CA GLN A 99 -7.66 21.66 12.42
C GLN A 99 -8.30 21.47 13.81
N HIS A 100 -7.78 22.14 14.84
CA HIS A 100 -8.32 22.10 16.20
C HIS A 100 -9.58 22.96 16.37
N ASP A 101 -9.77 23.97 15.53
CA ASP A 101 -10.94 24.86 15.55
C ASP A 101 -12.13 24.28 14.77
N MET A 102 -11.92 23.16 14.08
CA MET A 102 -12.95 22.47 13.30
C MET A 102 -13.83 21.56 14.17
N PRO A 103 -15.08 21.29 13.76
CA PRO A 103 -15.92 20.26 14.38
C PRO A 103 -15.24 18.89 14.31
N GLN A 104 -14.71 18.42 15.44
CA GLN A 104 -13.80 17.27 15.49
C GLN A 104 -14.40 15.98 14.95
N LYS A 105 -15.70 15.74 15.19
CA LYS A 105 -16.39 14.55 14.66
C LYS A 105 -16.39 14.53 13.13
N ARG A 106 -16.79 15.65 12.51
CA ARG A 106 -16.84 15.79 11.05
C ARG A 106 -15.45 15.74 10.43
N LEU A 107 -14.45 16.32 11.09
CA LEU A 107 -13.05 16.22 10.66
C LEU A 107 -12.59 14.77 10.61
N ASN A 108 -12.79 14.01 11.70
CA ASN A 108 -12.41 12.59 11.75
C ASN A 108 -13.10 11.79 10.64
N GLU A 109 -14.42 11.92 10.48
CA GLU A 109 -15.19 11.23 9.43
C GLU A 109 -14.66 11.55 8.02
N THR A 110 -14.31 12.81 7.78
CA THR A 110 -13.76 13.24 6.48
C THR A 110 -12.38 12.64 6.23
N LEU A 111 -11.51 12.69 7.23
CA LEU A 111 -10.15 12.16 7.11
C LEU A 111 -10.14 10.63 6.98
N ASP A 112 -11.00 9.93 7.73
CA ASP A 112 -11.14 8.48 7.61
C ASP A 112 -11.63 8.09 6.21
N GLY A 113 -12.58 8.84 5.64
CA GLY A 113 -13.04 8.64 4.25
C GLY A 113 -11.93 8.87 3.23
N VAL A 114 -11.13 9.94 3.36
CA VAL A 114 -9.98 10.18 2.47
C VAL A 114 -8.96 9.05 2.56
N VAL A 115 -8.67 8.54 3.76
CA VAL A 115 -7.75 7.42 3.93
C VAL A 115 -8.30 6.15 3.30
N GLU A 116 -9.59 5.85 3.48
CA GLU A 116 -10.27 4.74 2.82
C GLU A 116 -10.18 4.87 1.29
N ASP A 117 -10.52 6.02 0.73
CA ASP A 117 -10.45 6.27 -0.71
C ASP A 117 -9.03 6.07 -1.26
N CYS A 118 -8.01 6.61 -0.59
CA CYS A 118 -6.61 6.44 -0.96
C CYS A 118 -6.20 4.96 -0.95
N VAL A 119 -6.51 4.22 0.12
CA VAL A 119 -6.14 2.81 0.26
C VAL A 119 -6.82 1.93 -0.78
N ASN A 120 -8.12 2.14 -1.00
CA ASN A 120 -8.87 1.34 -1.97
C ASN A 120 -8.51 1.69 -3.41
N SER A 121 -8.20 2.96 -3.72
CA SER A 121 -7.72 3.36 -5.05
C SER A 121 -6.35 2.78 -5.37
N VAL A 122 -5.42 2.83 -4.41
CA VAL A 122 -4.08 2.27 -4.57
C VAL A 122 -4.12 0.75 -4.56
N GLY A 123 -5.02 0.12 -3.82
CA GLY A 123 -5.08 -1.33 -3.60
C GLY A 123 -3.96 -1.83 -2.69
N VAL A 124 -4.17 -3.02 -2.11
CA VAL A 124 -3.33 -3.54 -1.02
C VAL A 124 -2.87 -4.95 -1.35
N ASP A 125 -1.57 -5.23 -1.26
CA ASP A 125 -1.05 -6.59 -1.39
C ASP A 125 -1.39 -7.41 -0.14
N LEU A 126 -2.19 -8.46 -0.33
CA LEU A 126 -2.73 -9.28 0.74
C LEU A 126 -1.64 -10.02 1.55
N ASN A 127 -0.51 -10.35 0.93
CA ASN A 127 0.55 -11.12 1.57
C ASN A 127 1.56 -10.27 2.33
N THR A 128 1.66 -8.97 2.03
CA THR A 128 2.66 -8.08 2.64
C THR A 128 2.05 -6.99 3.51
N ALA A 129 0.78 -6.63 3.29
CA ALA A 129 0.13 -5.55 4.02
C ALA A 129 0.06 -5.79 5.53
N SER A 130 0.22 -4.71 6.30
CA SER A 130 0.06 -4.73 7.75
C SER A 130 -1.43 -4.76 8.14
N ALA A 131 -1.74 -5.19 9.36
CA ALA A 131 -3.11 -5.15 9.87
C ALA A 131 -3.71 -3.71 9.86
N PRO A 132 -2.98 -2.63 10.24
CA PRO A 132 -3.46 -1.26 10.09
C PRO A 132 -3.84 -0.88 8.65
N LEU A 133 -3.05 -1.29 7.65
CA LEU A 133 -3.35 -1.02 6.24
C LEU A 133 -4.58 -1.81 5.76
N LEU A 134 -4.66 -3.09 6.11
CA LEU A 134 -5.82 -3.94 5.77
C LEU A 134 -7.12 -3.40 6.38
N ALA A 135 -7.07 -2.84 7.59
CA ALA A 135 -8.23 -2.26 8.25
C ALA A 135 -8.79 -1.00 7.57
N ARG A 136 -8.08 -0.44 6.59
CA ARG A 136 -8.54 0.69 5.76
C ARG A 136 -9.15 0.24 4.43
N VAL A 137 -9.14 -1.06 4.13
CA VAL A 137 -9.78 -1.62 2.93
C VAL A 137 -11.29 -1.74 3.16
N ALA A 138 -12.06 -1.39 2.13
CA ALA A 138 -13.52 -1.46 2.15
C ALA A 138 -14.01 -2.84 2.61
N GLY A 139 -14.92 -2.87 3.59
CA GLY A 139 -15.47 -4.12 4.13
C GLY A 139 -14.56 -4.89 5.09
N ILE A 140 -13.35 -4.42 5.40
CA ILE A 140 -12.45 -5.06 6.38
C ILE A 140 -12.48 -4.29 7.70
N THR A 141 -12.82 -4.98 8.78
CA THR A 141 -12.76 -4.42 10.13
C THR A 141 -11.37 -4.64 10.76
N ASN A 142 -11.05 -3.91 11.83
CA ASN A 142 -9.84 -4.15 12.63
C ASN A 142 -9.69 -5.62 13.08
N ALA A 143 -10.79 -6.29 13.44
CA ALA A 143 -10.75 -7.69 13.84
C ALA A 143 -10.47 -8.61 12.64
N THR A 144 -11.13 -8.36 11.51
CA THR A 144 -10.92 -9.12 10.27
C THR A 144 -9.50 -8.93 9.74
N ALA A 145 -8.94 -7.72 9.78
CA ALA A 145 -7.57 -7.42 9.38
C ALA A 145 -6.54 -8.25 10.18
N LYS A 146 -6.70 -8.33 11.51
CA LYS A 146 -5.87 -9.20 12.36
C LYS A 146 -6.02 -10.68 12.00
N ASN A 147 -7.25 -11.14 11.74
CA ASN A 147 -7.49 -12.52 11.32
C ASN A 147 -6.88 -12.85 9.95
N ILE A 148 -6.82 -11.90 9.02
CA ILE A 148 -6.14 -12.07 7.73
C ILE A 148 -4.64 -12.29 7.94
N VAL A 149 -4.01 -11.45 8.77
CA VAL A 149 -2.58 -11.58 9.10
C VAL A 149 -2.30 -12.89 9.82
N ALA A 150 -3.08 -13.23 10.83
CA ALA A 150 -2.94 -14.50 11.54
C ALA A 150 -3.12 -15.71 10.60
N TRP A 151 -4.10 -15.65 9.71
CA TRP A 151 -4.33 -16.72 8.74
C TRP A 151 -3.11 -16.96 7.85
N ARG A 152 -2.45 -15.91 7.32
CA ARG A 152 -1.25 -16.09 6.49
C ARG A 152 0.00 -16.51 7.27
N GLU A 153 0.05 -16.23 8.57
CA GLU A 153 1.11 -16.70 9.46
C GLU A 153 0.93 -18.20 9.79
N GLU A 154 -0.31 -18.65 9.94
CA GLU A 154 -0.65 -20.05 10.26
C GLU A 154 -0.67 -20.97 9.03
N GLU A 155 -1.32 -20.53 7.94
CA GLU A 155 -1.59 -21.34 6.74
C GLU A 155 -0.61 -21.04 5.59
N GLY A 156 0.22 -20.01 5.74
CA GLY A 156 1.13 -19.50 4.71
C GLY A 156 0.49 -18.48 3.77
N ALA A 157 1.27 -18.03 2.78
CA ALA A 157 0.85 -16.98 1.86
C ALA A 157 -0.42 -17.35 1.08
N PHE A 158 -1.30 -16.37 0.88
CA PHE A 158 -2.44 -16.49 -0.01
C PHE A 158 -1.97 -16.68 -1.45
N THR A 159 -2.57 -17.64 -2.14
CA THR A 159 -2.31 -17.97 -3.56
C THR A 159 -3.49 -17.62 -4.46
N SER A 160 -4.67 -17.36 -3.87
CA SER A 160 -5.85 -16.83 -4.55
C SER A 160 -6.75 -16.05 -3.60
N ARG A 161 -7.44 -15.04 -4.10
CA ARG A 161 -8.46 -14.29 -3.36
C ARG A 161 -9.54 -15.19 -2.78
N ALA A 162 -9.87 -16.30 -3.44
CA ALA A 162 -10.89 -17.23 -2.95
C ALA A 162 -10.60 -17.80 -1.54
N GLN A 163 -9.33 -17.85 -1.13
CA GLN A 163 -8.93 -18.29 0.21
C GLN A 163 -9.37 -17.31 1.32
N LEU A 164 -9.65 -16.04 1.01
CA LEU A 164 -10.20 -15.07 1.97
C LEU A 164 -11.52 -15.55 2.60
N LYS A 165 -12.30 -16.37 1.88
CA LYS A 165 -13.54 -16.96 2.42
C LYS A 165 -13.31 -17.93 3.58
N LYS A 166 -12.07 -18.38 3.77
CA LYS A 166 -11.66 -19.22 4.91
C LYS A 166 -11.25 -18.41 6.14
N VAL A 167 -11.08 -17.09 5.99
CA VAL A 167 -10.67 -16.22 7.09
C VAL A 167 -11.84 -15.98 8.04
N LYS A 168 -11.60 -16.21 9.34
CA LYS A 168 -12.60 -16.00 10.38
C LYS A 168 -13.10 -14.55 10.39
N GLY A 169 -14.42 -14.37 10.41
CA GLY A 169 -15.05 -13.04 10.46
C GLY A 169 -15.08 -12.31 9.11
N LEU A 170 -14.68 -12.96 8.01
CA LEU A 170 -14.84 -12.43 6.66
C LEU A 170 -16.02 -13.14 5.97
N GLY A 171 -17.20 -12.55 6.10
CA GLY A 171 -18.43 -13.09 5.50
C GLY A 171 -18.55 -12.82 3.99
N PRO A 172 -19.54 -13.42 3.30
CA PRO A 172 -19.72 -13.25 1.86
C PRO A 172 -19.83 -11.80 1.40
N LYS A 173 -20.57 -10.96 2.14
CA LYS A 173 -20.70 -9.53 1.83
C LYS A 173 -19.38 -8.77 2.05
N ALA A 174 -18.64 -9.09 3.11
CA ALA A 174 -17.34 -8.48 3.34
C ALA A 174 -16.34 -8.86 2.25
N PHE A 175 -16.37 -10.12 1.78
CA PHE A 175 -15.59 -10.59 0.64
C PHE A 175 -15.91 -9.80 -0.64
N GLU A 176 -17.19 -9.64 -0.97
CA GLU A 176 -17.64 -8.86 -2.12
C GLU A 176 -17.17 -7.41 -2.05
N GLN A 177 -17.17 -6.80 -0.87
CA GLN A 177 -16.69 -5.42 -0.72
C GLN A 177 -15.17 -5.30 -0.84
N CYS A 178 -14.39 -6.27 -0.33
CA CYS A 178 -12.94 -6.12 -0.24
C CYS A 178 -12.15 -6.75 -1.40
N ALA A 179 -12.70 -7.74 -2.09
CA ALA A 179 -11.91 -8.61 -2.97
C ALA A 179 -11.29 -7.88 -4.17
N GLY A 180 -11.88 -6.78 -4.63
CA GLY A 180 -11.36 -5.97 -5.75
C GLY A 180 -10.15 -5.13 -5.36
N PHE A 181 -10.00 -4.83 -4.08
CA PHE A 181 -8.95 -3.95 -3.55
C PHE A 181 -7.73 -4.73 -3.05
N LEU A 182 -7.89 -6.02 -2.75
CA LEU A 182 -6.82 -6.92 -2.30
C LEU A 182 -6.12 -7.57 -3.48
N ARG A 183 -4.81 -7.38 -3.65
CA ARG A 183 -4.02 -7.91 -4.76
C ARG A 183 -3.13 -9.06 -4.31
N LEU A 184 -2.86 -9.95 -5.26
CA LEU A 184 -1.90 -11.04 -5.11
C LEU A 184 -0.94 -11.06 -6.31
N PRO A 185 0.14 -10.28 -6.26
CA PRO A 185 1.20 -10.35 -7.26
C PRO A 185 1.74 -11.79 -7.39
N GLY A 186 1.85 -12.29 -8.62
CA GLY A 186 2.33 -13.66 -8.86
C GLY A 186 1.33 -14.78 -8.57
N ALA A 187 0.05 -14.46 -8.33
CA ALA A 187 -0.99 -15.48 -8.20
C ALA A 187 -1.15 -16.33 -9.47
N LYS A 188 -1.60 -17.59 -9.30
CA LYS A 188 -1.87 -18.50 -10.42
C LYS A 188 -2.89 -17.94 -11.41
N ASN A 189 -3.85 -17.16 -10.91
CA ASN A 189 -4.77 -16.40 -11.73
C ASN A 189 -4.25 -14.96 -11.88
N PRO A 190 -3.79 -14.53 -13.07
CA PRO A 190 -3.21 -13.20 -13.25
C PRO A 190 -4.18 -12.04 -12.93
N LEU A 191 -5.49 -12.28 -13.01
CA LEU A 191 -6.51 -11.28 -12.63
C LEU A 191 -6.49 -10.94 -11.13
N ASP A 192 -6.00 -11.84 -10.26
CA ASP A 192 -5.88 -11.59 -8.81
C ASP A 192 -4.80 -10.51 -8.50
N ALA A 193 -3.91 -10.19 -9.47
CA ALA A 193 -2.96 -9.08 -9.37
C ALA A 193 -3.54 -7.73 -9.82
N THR A 194 -4.77 -7.70 -10.36
CA THR A 194 -5.41 -6.52 -10.95
C THR A 194 -6.52 -5.96 -10.07
N ALA A 195 -7.06 -4.79 -10.41
CA ALA A 195 -8.27 -4.24 -9.77
C ALA A 195 -9.58 -4.88 -10.25
N VAL A 196 -9.54 -5.84 -11.17
CA VAL A 196 -10.74 -6.54 -11.64
C VAL A 196 -11.34 -7.31 -10.48
N HIS A 197 -12.61 -7.06 -10.17
CA HIS A 197 -13.33 -7.78 -9.12
C HIS A 197 -13.59 -9.24 -9.55
N PRO A 198 -13.53 -10.24 -8.64
CA PRO A 198 -13.78 -11.65 -8.99
C PRO A 198 -15.10 -11.93 -9.69
N GLU A 199 -16.15 -11.14 -9.45
CA GLU A 199 -17.42 -11.28 -10.15
C GLU A 199 -17.31 -10.98 -11.66
N SER A 200 -16.38 -10.12 -12.04
CA SER A 200 -16.13 -9.69 -13.41
C SER A 200 -15.08 -10.55 -14.12
N TYR A 201 -14.55 -11.60 -13.49
CA TYR A 201 -13.56 -12.48 -14.12
C TYR A 201 -14.06 -13.12 -15.43
N PRO A 202 -15.31 -13.58 -15.55
CA PRO A 202 -15.82 -14.07 -16.82
C PRO A 202 -15.76 -13.01 -17.92
N ALA A 203 -16.21 -11.78 -17.62
CA ALA A 203 -16.18 -10.67 -18.57
C ALA A 203 -14.75 -10.25 -18.94
N ALA A 204 -13.83 -10.19 -17.97
CA ALA A 204 -12.43 -9.85 -18.22
C ALA A 204 -11.73 -10.90 -19.10
N LYS A 205 -12.01 -12.20 -18.89
CA LYS A 205 -11.49 -13.26 -19.77
C LYS A 205 -12.06 -13.15 -21.18
N GLY A 206 -13.37 -12.93 -21.31
CA GLY A 206 -14.01 -12.71 -22.61
C GLY A 206 -13.45 -11.49 -23.35
N LEU A 207 -13.11 -10.41 -22.63
CA LEU A 207 -12.46 -9.23 -23.20
C LEU A 207 -11.08 -9.55 -23.77
N LEU A 208 -10.27 -10.30 -23.02
CA LEU A 208 -8.92 -10.71 -23.44
C LEU A 208 -8.99 -11.62 -24.67
N GLU A 209 -9.87 -12.63 -24.65
CA GLU A 209 -10.11 -13.53 -25.78
C GLU A 209 -10.58 -12.77 -27.01
N ALA A 210 -11.57 -11.89 -26.85
CA ALA A 210 -12.05 -11.04 -27.91
C ALA A 210 -10.91 -10.16 -28.47
N CYS A 211 -10.01 -9.63 -27.64
CA CYS A 211 -8.89 -8.82 -28.11
C CYS A 211 -7.67 -9.63 -28.60
N GLY A 212 -7.69 -10.96 -28.49
CA GLY A 212 -6.56 -11.83 -28.81
C GLY A 212 -5.35 -11.56 -27.91
N CYS A 213 -5.59 -11.37 -26.62
CA CYS A 213 -4.58 -11.19 -25.57
C CYS A 213 -4.60 -12.40 -24.63
N ASP A 214 -3.44 -12.84 -24.14
CA ASP A 214 -3.36 -13.92 -23.14
C ASP A 214 -3.37 -13.30 -21.73
N ALA A 215 -4.10 -13.91 -20.80
CA ALA A 215 -4.09 -13.49 -19.39
C ALA A 215 -2.70 -13.53 -18.77
N LYS A 216 -1.78 -14.38 -19.26
CA LYS A 216 -0.37 -14.42 -18.82
C LYS A 216 0.41 -13.16 -19.17
N GLU A 217 -0.05 -12.38 -20.14
CA GLU A 217 0.59 -11.13 -20.56
C GLU A 217 0.20 -9.96 -19.65
N ILE A 218 -0.74 -10.15 -18.70
CA ILE A 218 -1.13 -9.11 -17.72
C ILE A 218 0.09 -8.67 -16.93
N GLY A 219 0.31 -7.35 -16.86
CA GLY A 219 1.46 -6.75 -16.18
C GLY A 219 2.73 -6.67 -17.03
N THR A 220 2.67 -7.07 -18.31
CA THR A 220 3.77 -6.95 -19.28
C THR A 220 3.48 -5.89 -20.33
N ASP A 221 4.52 -5.47 -21.07
CA ASP A 221 4.40 -4.48 -22.15
C ASP A 221 3.43 -4.92 -23.28
N ALA A 222 3.26 -6.23 -23.50
CA ALA A 222 2.31 -6.74 -24.49
C ALA A 222 0.87 -6.29 -24.23
N MET A 223 0.50 -6.12 -22.95
CA MET A 223 -0.85 -5.71 -22.54
C MET A 223 -1.13 -4.22 -22.77
N GLN A 224 -0.10 -3.40 -23.05
CA GLN A 224 -0.29 -1.97 -23.36
C GLN A 224 -1.10 -1.75 -24.65
N SER A 225 -1.17 -2.75 -25.54
CA SER A 225 -1.96 -2.68 -26.78
C SER A 225 -3.47 -2.92 -26.56
N LEU A 226 -3.88 -3.43 -25.39
CA LEU A 226 -5.27 -3.79 -25.10
C LEU A 226 -6.26 -2.62 -25.32
N PRO A 227 -6.02 -1.39 -24.82
CA PRO A 227 -6.95 -0.27 -25.05
C PRO A 227 -7.17 0.07 -26.52
N VAL A 228 -6.14 -0.09 -27.36
CA VAL A 228 -6.23 0.14 -28.81
C VAL A 228 -7.07 -0.96 -29.47
N ARG A 229 -6.83 -2.23 -29.08
CA ARG A 229 -7.60 -3.38 -29.57
C ARG A 229 -9.08 -3.28 -29.20
N VAL A 230 -9.38 -2.89 -27.96
CA VAL A 230 -10.75 -2.63 -27.48
C VAL A 230 -11.44 -1.56 -28.31
N LYS A 231 -10.78 -0.43 -28.57
CA LYS A 231 -11.33 0.64 -29.42
C LYS A 231 -11.59 0.15 -30.85
N SER A 232 -10.65 -0.61 -31.43
CA SER A 232 -10.77 -1.11 -32.81
C SER A 232 -11.94 -2.08 -33.00
N ARG A 233 -12.29 -2.84 -31.96
CA ARG A 233 -13.43 -3.77 -31.95
C ARG A 233 -14.76 -3.13 -31.55
N GLY A 234 -14.72 -1.86 -31.15
CA GLY A 234 -15.89 -1.11 -30.69
C GLY A 234 -16.23 -1.40 -29.24
N THR A 235 -15.91 -0.47 -28.34
CA THR A 235 -16.14 -0.60 -26.88
C THR A 235 -17.60 -0.95 -26.56
N LYS A 236 -18.56 -0.29 -27.20
CA LYS A 236 -20.00 -0.54 -26.96
C LYS A 236 -20.41 -1.98 -27.32
N ALA A 237 -19.93 -2.48 -28.46
CA ALA A 237 -20.23 -3.85 -28.90
C ALA A 237 -19.61 -4.89 -27.96
N LEU A 238 -18.39 -4.64 -27.46
CA LEU A 238 -17.75 -5.49 -26.46
C LEU A 238 -18.51 -5.48 -25.11
N CYS A 239 -18.93 -4.31 -24.64
CA CYS A 239 -19.76 -4.18 -23.43
C CYS A 239 -21.06 -5.00 -23.54
N GLU A 240 -21.81 -4.82 -24.63
CA GLU A 240 -23.05 -5.55 -24.89
C GLU A 240 -22.83 -7.06 -24.97
N ALA A 241 -21.74 -7.51 -25.61
CA ALA A 241 -21.41 -8.93 -25.74
C ALA A 241 -20.95 -9.56 -24.42
N LEU A 242 -20.29 -8.80 -23.56
CA LEU A 242 -19.72 -9.27 -22.28
C LEU A 242 -20.66 -9.06 -21.09
N GLY A 243 -21.77 -8.33 -21.28
CA GLY A 243 -22.75 -8.05 -20.23
C GLY A 243 -22.25 -7.08 -19.16
N VAL A 244 -21.43 -6.10 -19.55
CA VAL A 244 -20.85 -5.08 -18.66
C VAL A 244 -21.28 -3.68 -19.09
#